data_AF-A0A1X7SHK1-F1
#
_entry.id   AF-A0A1X7SHK1-F1
#
_cell.length_a   1.000
_cell.length_b   1.000
_cell.length_c   1.000
_cell.angle_alpha   90.00
_cell.angle_beta   90.00
_cell.angle_gamma   90.00
#
_symmetry.space_group_name_H-M   'P 1'
#
loop_
_entity.id
_entity.type
_entity.pdbx_description
1 polymer ?
#
loop_
_entity_poly.entity_id
_entity_poly.type
_entity_poly.pdbx_seq_one_letter_code
_entity_poly.pdbx_strand_id
1 'polypeptide(L)'
;TAPPRIPQQSEKTTREQLLLQKIQSIIHEQSTYNVNIKYHYIREAIQDKALQLEYCPTAEMLADILTKPPAQEKFEKLREKMGLQEVIE
;
A
#
# COMPACT_ATOMS: atom_id res chain seq x y z
N THR A 1 19.24 -38.07 4.59
CA THR A 1 19.49 -36.76 3.97
C THR A 1 18.23 -35.95 4.06
N ALA A 2 18.18 -34.95 4.95
CA ALA A 2 16.99 -34.12 5.12
C ALA A 2 16.75 -33.32 3.83
N PRO A 3 15.52 -33.29 3.29
CA PRO A 3 15.21 -32.51 2.10
C PRO A 3 15.37 -31.01 2.39
N PRO A 4 15.75 -30.19 1.39
CA PRO A 4 15.95 -28.77 1.58
C PRO A 4 14.64 -28.10 2.00
N ARG A 5 14.68 -27.33 3.10
CA ARG A 5 13.58 -26.44 3.49
C ARG A 5 13.39 -25.39 2.41
N ILE A 6 12.37 -25.59 1.57
CA ILE A 6 11.80 -24.51 0.76
C ILE A 6 11.24 -23.47 1.75
N PRO A 7 11.60 -22.19 1.66
CA PRO A 7 11.00 -21.15 2.49
C PRO A 7 9.48 -21.16 2.29
N GLN A 8 8.77 -21.46 3.38
CA GLN A 8 7.33 -21.67 3.38
C GLN A 8 6.60 -20.35 3.15
N GLN A 9 5.50 -20.40 2.39
CA GLN A 9 4.55 -19.31 2.15
C GLN A 9 4.00 -18.64 3.43
N SER A 10 4.26 -19.20 4.61
CA SER A 10 3.81 -18.71 5.92
C SER A 10 4.30 -17.32 6.31
N GLU A 11 5.48 -16.89 5.84
CA GLU A 11 6.01 -15.57 6.21
C GLU A 11 5.30 -14.40 5.50
N LYS A 12 4.73 -14.64 4.31
CA LYS A 12 3.95 -13.63 3.58
C LYS A 12 2.61 -13.35 4.27
N THR A 13 1.97 -14.40 4.76
CA THR A 13 0.66 -14.34 5.43
C THR A 13 0.66 -13.42 6.66
N THR A 14 1.73 -13.40 7.46
CA THR A 14 1.79 -12.61 8.69
C THR A 14 1.85 -11.09 8.43
N ARG A 15 2.59 -10.67 7.40
CA ARG A 15 2.72 -9.24 7.06
C ARG A 15 1.44 -8.69 6.44
N GLU A 16 0.82 -9.45 5.53
CA GLU A 16 -0.47 -9.08 4.93
C GLU A 16 -1.56 -8.94 5.99
N GLN A 17 -1.62 -9.86 6.96
CA GLN A 17 -2.54 -9.79 8.09
C GLN A 17 -2.32 -8.53 8.95
N LEU A 18 -1.06 -8.17 9.23
CA LEU A 18 -0.74 -6.96 9.99
C LEU A 18 -1.18 -5.67 9.26
N LEU A 19 -1.07 -5.64 7.93
CA LEU A 19 -1.51 -4.49 7.13
C LEU A 19 -3.03 -4.37 7.09
N LEU A 20 -3.74 -5.48 6.91
CA LEU A 20 -5.20 -5.50 7.00
C LEU A 20 -5.70 -5.08 8.39
N GLN A 21 -5.01 -5.48 9.46
CA GLN A 21 -5.32 -5.05 10.82
C GLN A 21 -5.13 -3.53 11.00
N LYS A 22 -4.06 -2.95 10.44
CA LYS A 22 -3.87 -1.49 10.43
C LYS A 22 -4.98 -0.77 9.67
N ILE A 23 -5.40 -1.30 8.52
CA ILE A 23 -6.53 -0.74 7.77
C ILE A 23 -7.77 -0.76 8.65
N GLN A 24 -8.09 -1.89 9.30
CA GLN A 24 -9.22 -2.04 10.21
C GLN A 24 -9.20 -1.03 11.38
N SER A 25 -8.04 -0.73 11.93
CA SER A 25 -7.88 0.29 12.98
C SER A 25 -8.26 1.69 12.47
N ILE A 26 -7.85 2.05 11.25
CA ILE A 26 -8.19 3.34 10.62
C ILE A 26 -9.72 3.45 10.40
N ILE A 27 -10.40 2.33 10.12
CA ILE A 27 -11.86 2.29 9.96
C ILE A 27 -12.58 2.65 11.26
N HIS A 28 -12.04 2.23 12.42
CA HIS A 28 -12.67 2.48 13.71
C HIS A 28 -12.66 3.96 14.09
N GLU A 29 -11.75 4.75 13.51
CA GLU A 29 -11.54 6.17 13.79
C GLU A 29 -12.22 7.12 12.77
N GLN A 30 -12.70 6.63 11.62
CA GLN A 30 -13.23 7.46 10.51
C GLN A 30 -14.62 6.98 10.01
N SER A 31 -15.42 7.89 9.43
CA SER A 31 -16.82 7.66 9.01
C SER A 31 -17.03 6.34 8.24
N THR A 32 -17.93 5.50 8.78
CA THR A 32 -17.83 4.03 8.75
C THR A 32 -18.33 3.35 7.47
N TYR A 33 -19.21 3.96 6.69
CA TYR A 33 -19.85 3.27 5.56
C TYR A 33 -18.92 3.09 4.35
N ASN A 34 -18.31 4.18 3.86
CA ASN A 34 -17.47 4.16 2.67
C ASN A 34 -16.16 3.39 2.87
N VAL A 35 -15.72 3.27 4.12
CA VAL A 35 -14.48 2.58 4.48
C VAL A 35 -14.74 1.08 4.68
N ASN A 36 -15.87 0.68 5.28
CA ASN A 36 -16.24 -0.73 5.43
C ASN A 36 -16.41 -1.45 4.09
N ILE A 37 -17.09 -0.83 3.11
CA ILE A 37 -17.27 -1.44 1.77
C ILE A 37 -15.92 -1.68 1.10
N LYS A 38 -15.02 -0.69 1.13
CA LYS A 38 -13.68 -0.80 0.55
C LYS A 38 -12.85 -1.88 1.24
N TYR A 39 -12.95 -2.01 2.56
CA TYR A 39 -12.24 -3.03 3.32
C TYR A 39 -12.66 -4.45 2.92
N HIS A 40 -13.97 -4.72 2.88
CA HIS A 40 -14.48 -6.04 2.49
C HIS A 40 -14.04 -6.40 1.07
N TYR A 41 -14.17 -5.47 0.14
CA TYR A 41 -13.74 -5.66 -1.24
C TYR A 41 -12.24 -5.96 -1.35
N ILE A 42 -11.37 -5.19 -0.68
CA ILE A 42 -9.92 -5.39 -0.72
C ILE A 42 -9.54 -6.74 -0.11
N ARG A 43 -10.17 -7.12 1.01
CA ARG A 43 -9.92 -8.41 1.67
C ARG A 43 -10.28 -9.58 0.76
N GLU A 44 -11.45 -9.55 0.13
CA GLU A 44 -11.90 -10.59 -0.81
C GLU A 44 -10.96 -10.68 -2.02
N ALA A 45 -10.61 -9.54 -2.63
CA ALA A 45 -9.68 -9.51 -3.76
C ALA A 45 -8.27 -10.05 -3.42
N ILE A 46 -7.79 -9.87 -2.18
CA ILE A 46 -6.54 -10.48 -1.72
C ILE A 46 -6.71 -12.00 -1.52
N GLN A 47 -7.81 -12.44 -0.92
CA GLN A 47 -8.12 -13.87 -0.72
C GLN A 47 -8.22 -14.62 -2.06
N ASP A 48 -8.83 -13.98 -3.06
CA ASP A 48 -8.97 -14.49 -4.43
C ASP A 48 -7.67 -14.35 -5.24
N LYS A 49 -6.60 -13.80 -4.64
CA LYS A 49 -5.29 -13.53 -5.28
C LYS A 49 -5.37 -12.62 -6.50
N ALA A 50 -6.47 -11.88 -6.64
CA ALA A 50 -6.62 -10.85 -7.67
C ALA A 50 -5.78 -9.60 -7.35
N LEU A 51 -5.47 -9.38 -6.07
CA LEU A 51 -4.61 -8.30 -5.58
C LEU A 51 -3.56 -8.81 -4.60
N GLN A 52 -2.38 -8.19 -4.63
CA GLN A 52 -1.34 -8.36 -3.62
C GLN A 52 -1.20 -7.06 -2.81
N LEU A 53 -1.17 -7.18 -1.49
CA LEU A 53 -1.03 -6.02 -0.60
C LEU A 53 0.43 -5.85 -0.17
N GLU A 54 0.98 -4.66 -0.42
CA GLU A 54 2.33 -4.29 0.01
C GLU A 54 2.30 -2.94 0.73
N TYR A 55 3.09 -2.83 1.79
CA TYR A 55 3.25 -1.57 2.50
C TYR A 55 4.17 -0.63 1.75
N CYS A 56 3.67 0.56 1.42
CA CYS A 56 4.45 1.64 0.86
C CYS A 56 4.56 2.79 1.89
N PRO A 57 5.77 3.18 2.32
CA PRO A 57 5.94 4.35 3.17
C PRO A 57 5.42 5.62 2.48
N THR A 58 4.85 6.55 3.24
CA THR A 58 4.31 7.82 2.71
C THR A 58 5.32 8.65 1.91
N ALA A 59 6.61 8.55 2.21
CA ALA A 59 7.68 9.22 1.48
C ALA A 59 7.94 8.61 0.08
N GLU A 60 7.40 7.43 -0.21
CA GLU A 60 7.61 6.70 -1.46
C GLU A 60 6.31 6.51 -2.26
N MET A 61 5.18 6.94 -1.70
CA MET A 61 3.87 6.83 -2.33
C MET A 61 3.72 7.84 -3.47
N LEU A 62 4.19 7.48 -4.67
CA LEU A 62 4.14 8.31 -5.88
C LEU A 62 2.72 8.76 -6.23
N ALA A 63 1.71 7.94 -5.94
CA ALA A 63 0.30 8.27 -6.17
C ALA A 63 -0.18 9.51 -5.40
N ASP A 64 0.53 9.93 -4.34
CA ASP A 64 0.18 11.13 -3.59
C ASP A 64 0.28 12.39 -4.46
N ILE A 65 1.22 12.46 -5.42
CA ILE A 65 1.32 13.59 -6.36
C ILE A 65 0.01 13.82 -7.11
N LEU A 66 -0.71 12.74 -7.45
CA LEU A 66 -1.87 12.80 -8.33
C LEU A 66 -3.20 12.96 -7.57
N THR A 67 -3.21 12.72 -6.26
CA THR A 67 -4.44 12.63 -5.47
C THR A 67 -4.57 13.74 -4.42
N LYS A 68 -3.46 14.35 -4.01
CA LYS A 68 -3.44 15.49 -3.08
C LYS A 68 -2.22 16.37 -3.34
N PRO A 69 -2.34 17.72 -3.37
CA PRO A 69 -1.16 18.58 -3.44
C PRO A 69 -0.24 18.29 -2.24
N PRO A 70 0.97 17.73 -2.45
CA PRO A 70 1.89 17.47 -1.36
C PRO A 70 2.57 18.77 -0.92
N ALA A 71 3.17 18.77 0.28
CA ALA A 71 4.11 19.84 0.64
C ALA A 71 5.25 19.89 -0.40
N GLN A 72 5.77 21.09 -0.68
CA GLN A 72 6.76 21.32 -1.75
C GLN A 72 7.93 20.34 -1.69
N GLU A 73 8.53 20.14 -0.52
CA GLU A 73 9.66 19.21 -0.33
C GLU A 73 9.30 17.76 -0.72
N LYS A 74 8.06 17.33 -0.41
CA LYS A 74 7.58 16.00 -0.78
C LYS A 74 7.25 15.92 -2.27
N PHE A 75 6.73 17.00 -2.84
CA PHE A 75 6.47 17.09 -4.28
C PHE A 75 7.75 16.97 -5.09
N GLU A 76 8.80 17.71 -4.75
CA GLU A 76 10.10 17.67 -5.44
C GLU A 76 10.71 16.26 -5.43
N LYS A 77 10.77 15.62 -4.25
CA LYS A 77 11.26 14.25 -4.09
C LYS A 77 10.46 13.23 -4.91
N LEU A 78 9.13 13.31 -4.87
CA LEU A 78 8.28 12.39 -5.62
C LEU A 78 8.31 12.68 -7.12
N ARG A 79 8.48 13.94 -7.54
CA ARG A 79 8.62 14.36 -8.95
C ARG A 79 9.89 13.78 -9.55
N GLU A 80 11.01 13.90 -8.83
CA GLU A 80 12.29 13.28 -9.21
C GLU A 80 12.17 11.76 -9.31
N LYS A 81 11.54 11.11 -8.31
CA LYS A 81 11.28 9.64 -8.36
C LYS A 81 10.40 9.23 -9.54
N MET A 82 9.51 10.10 -10.02
CA MET A 82 8.67 9.86 -11.20
C MET A 82 9.40 10.11 -12.53
N GLY A 83 10.62 10.68 -12.49
CA GLY A 83 11.38 11.05 -13.69
C GLY A 83 10.86 12.30 -14.40
N LEU A 84 10.05 13.11 -13.71
CA LEU A 84 9.54 14.36 -14.26
C LEU A 84 10.59 15.46 -14.11
N GLN A 85 11.08 15.97 -15.25
CA GLN A 85 12.05 17.06 -15.30
C GLN A 85 11.41 18.33 -15.85
N GLU A 86 11.98 19.47 -15.45
CA GLU A 86 11.62 20.74 -16.05
C GLU A 86 12.06 20.75 -17.51
N VAL A 87 11.14 21.10 -18.40
CA VAL A 87 11.45 21.30 -19.81
C VAL A 87 12.01 22.71 -19.92
N ILE A 88 13.30 22.81 -20.23
CA ILE A 88 13.94 24.08 -20.53
C ILE A 88 13.67 24.33 -22.03
N GLU A 89 12.79 25.28 -22.33
CA GLU A 89 12.60 25.82 -23.69
C GLU A 89 13.61 26.92 -24.01
#